data_AF-B8RIK0-F1
#
_entry.id   AF-B8RIK0-F1
#
_cell.length_a   1.000
_cell.length_b   1.000
_cell.length_c   1.000
_cell.angle_alpha   90.00
_cell.angle_beta   90.00
_cell.angle_gamma   90.00
#
_symmetry.space_group_name_H-M   'P 1'
#
loop_
_entity.id
_entity.type
_entity.pdbx_description
1 polymer ?
#
loop_
_entity_poly.entity_id
_entity_poly.type
_entity_poly.pdbx_seq_one_letter_code
_entity_poly.pdbx_strand_id
1 'polypeptide(L)'
;ALQVANDQRSGAEIFHGSEICKQKSMELLAEMGLPKGLLPLEDLEESGYVKETGFVWLKQKKKTEHYFKKIGKMVQYGTEITAYVEQNKMKKLTGVKSKELLLWITISEISIDDPSSGKIYFKSVTGIGKSFPTSAFEIEENGNK
;
A
#
# COMPACT_ATOMS: atom_id res chain seq x y z
N ALA A 1 -24.12 -12.37 0.12
CA ALA A 1 -22.75 -11.88 0.39
C ALA A 1 -22.52 -10.40 0.04
N LEU A 2 -23.49 -9.66 -0.54
CA LEU A 2 -23.31 -8.24 -0.90
C LEU A 2 -23.42 -7.23 0.26
N GLN A 3 -24.01 -7.59 1.40
CA GLN A 3 -24.26 -6.64 2.51
C GLN A 3 -22.98 -6.17 3.23
N VAL A 4 -21.93 -7.00 3.26
CA VAL A 4 -20.72 -6.73 4.06
C VAL A 4 -19.84 -5.63 3.45
N ALA A 5 -19.85 -5.48 2.12
CA ALA A 5 -19.00 -4.49 1.44
C ALA A 5 -19.44 -3.03 1.68
N ASN A 6 -20.73 -2.81 2.00
CA ASN A 6 -21.27 -1.46 2.16
C ASN A 6 -21.11 -0.92 3.59
N ASP A 7 -20.97 -1.80 4.58
CA ASP A 7 -20.84 -1.43 5.99
C ASP A 7 -19.40 -0.96 6.32
N GLN A 8 -18.40 -1.61 5.72
CA GLN A 8 -16.98 -1.31 5.98
C GLN A 8 -16.51 0.07 5.51
N ARG A 9 -17.26 0.70 4.59
CA ARG A 9 -16.97 2.04 4.06
C ARG A 9 -17.82 3.12 4.74
N SER A 10 -18.66 2.76 5.71
CA SER A 10 -19.49 3.71 6.44
C SER A 10 -18.62 4.74 7.16
N GLY A 11 -18.99 6.02 7.05
CA GLY A 11 -18.24 7.13 7.65
C GLY A 11 -16.89 7.41 6.99
N ALA A 12 -16.63 6.88 5.80
CA ALA A 12 -15.36 7.11 5.10
C ALA A 12 -15.21 8.55 4.62
N GLU A 13 -14.00 9.07 4.73
CA GLU A 13 -13.53 10.18 3.92
C GLU A 13 -13.17 9.63 2.54
N ILE A 14 -13.84 10.12 1.48
CA ILE A 14 -13.65 9.64 0.10
C ILE A 14 -13.19 10.81 -0.76
N PHE A 15 -12.10 10.58 -1.50
CA PHE A 15 -11.53 11.54 -2.42
C PHE A 15 -11.56 10.96 -3.83
N HIS A 16 -11.86 11.80 -4.82
CA HIS A 16 -11.87 11.42 -6.24
C HIS A 16 -10.87 12.24 -7.04
N GLY A 17 -10.20 11.59 -7.98
CA GLY A 17 -9.23 12.22 -8.88
C GLY A 17 -7.78 12.00 -8.45
N SER A 18 -6.92 11.80 -9.45
CA SER A 18 -5.56 11.28 -9.26
C SER A 18 -4.70 12.09 -8.29
N GLU A 19 -4.69 13.42 -8.43
CA GLU A 19 -3.84 14.30 -7.61
C GLU A 19 -4.22 14.27 -6.13
N ILE A 20 -5.50 14.49 -5.81
CA ILE A 20 -5.97 14.49 -4.42
C ILE A 20 -5.89 13.11 -3.79
N CYS A 21 -6.19 12.04 -4.54
CA CYS A 21 -6.08 10.67 -4.06
C CYS A 21 -4.62 10.34 -3.71
N LYS A 22 -3.67 10.73 -4.57
CA LYS A 22 -2.25 10.54 -4.33
C LYS A 22 -1.78 11.31 -3.11
N GLN A 23 -2.15 12.59 -3.00
CA GLN A 23 -1.80 13.42 -1.84
C GLN A 23 -2.31 12.78 -0.54
N LYS A 24 -3.61 12.46 -0.48
CA LYS A 24 -4.25 11.90 0.73
C LYS A 24 -3.68 10.54 1.11
N SER A 25 -3.35 9.71 0.14
CA SER A 25 -2.71 8.41 0.39
C SER A 25 -1.30 8.57 0.97
N MET A 26 -0.52 9.54 0.46
CA MET A 26 0.82 9.83 1.01
C MET A 26 0.75 10.43 2.42
N GLU A 27 -0.21 11.32 2.68
CA GLU A 27 -0.48 11.87 4.01
C GLU A 27 -0.81 10.76 5.00
N LEU A 28 -1.69 9.83 4.62
CA LEU A 28 -2.06 8.67 5.46
C LEU A 28 -0.88 7.74 5.72
N LEU A 29 -0.07 7.43 4.71
CA LEU A 29 1.14 6.63 4.90
C LEU A 29 2.09 7.29 5.90
N ALA A 30 2.32 8.60 5.76
CA ALA A 30 3.16 9.35 6.69
C ALA A 30 2.59 9.37 8.11
N GLU A 31 1.28 9.59 8.27
CA GLU A 31 0.59 9.56 9.58
C GLU A 31 0.75 8.19 10.24
N MET A 32 0.62 7.11 9.47
CA MET A 32 0.81 5.73 9.94
C MET A 32 2.29 5.33 10.06
N GLY A 33 3.25 6.23 9.87
CA GLY A 33 4.68 5.92 9.99
C GLY A 33 5.22 4.95 8.92
N LEU A 34 4.54 4.88 7.77
CA LEU A 34 4.93 4.07 6.61
C LEU A 34 5.60 4.95 5.53
N PRO A 35 6.55 4.40 4.75
CA PRO A 35 7.23 5.14 3.69
C PRO A 35 6.25 5.67 2.62
N LYS A 36 6.39 6.93 2.20
CA LYS A 36 5.44 7.57 1.28
C LYS A 36 5.49 7.01 -0.16
N GLY A 37 6.57 6.32 -0.52
CA GLY A 37 6.77 5.67 -1.82
C GLY A 37 6.42 4.18 -1.81
N LEU A 38 5.73 3.68 -0.78
CA LEU A 38 5.35 2.26 -0.66
C LEU A 38 4.42 1.79 -1.79
N LEU A 39 3.63 2.70 -2.35
CA LEU A 39 2.65 2.40 -3.39
C LEU A 39 2.90 3.28 -4.63
N PRO A 40 2.82 2.72 -5.86
CA PRO A 40 2.80 3.50 -7.09
C PRO A 40 1.40 4.11 -7.26
N LEU A 41 1.21 5.31 -6.71
CA LEU A 41 -0.05 6.06 -6.71
C LEU A 41 -0.31 6.75 -8.06
N GLU A 42 -0.35 5.97 -9.14
CA GLU A 42 -0.58 6.46 -10.51
C GLU A 42 -2.01 6.15 -10.97
N ASP A 43 -2.61 7.07 -11.74
CA ASP A 43 -3.95 6.92 -12.32
C ASP A 43 -5.05 6.53 -11.29
N LEU A 44 -4.98 7.09 -10.07
CA LEU A 44 -5.99 6.88 -9.04
C LEU A 44 -7.31 7.56 -9.42
N GLU A 45 -8.41 6.86 -9.18
CA GLU A 45 -9.76 7.34 -9.42
C GLU A 45 -10.45 7.72 -8.11
N GLU A 46 -10.24 6.89 -7.07
CA GLU A 46 -10.87 7.01 -5.77
C GLU A 46 -9.90 6.52 -4.69
N SER A 47 -9.78 7.25 -3.60
CA SER A 47 -9.21 6.75 -2.35
C SER A 47 -10.21 6.99 -1.23
N GLY A 48 -10.29 6.03 -0.30
CA GLY A 48 -11.17 6.17 0.85
C GLY A 48 -10.55 5.64 2.11
N TYR A 49 -10.88 6.28 3.24
CA TYR A 49 -10.36 5.95 4.55
C TYR A 49 -11.46 6.08 5.61
N VAL A 50 -11.67 5.01 6.37
CA VAL A 50 -12.54 5.01 7.55
C VAL A 50 -11.66 5.11 8.78
N LYS A 51 -11.56 6.30 9.34
CA LYS A 51 -10.70 6.59 10.50
C LYS A 51 -10.99 5.71 11.71
N GLU A 52 -12.26 5.40 11.96
CA GLU A 52 -12.69 4.60 13.11
C GLU A 52 -12.18 3.16 13.05
N THR A 53 -12.17 2.54 11.86
CA THR A 53 -11.81 1.13 11.70
C THR A 53 -10.39 0.93 11.17
N GLY A 54 -9.78 1.99 10.64
CA GLY A 54 -8.53 1.92 9.88
C GLY A 54 -8.70 1.33 8.47
N PHE A 55 -9.93 1.08 8.01
CA PHE A 55 -10.14 0.51 6.68
C PHE A 55 -9.81 1.54 5.60
N VAL A 56 -9.00 1.13 4.62
CA VAL A 56 -8.59 1.96 3.49
C VAL A 56 -8.80 1.21 2.18
N TRP A 57 -9.13 1.94 1.13
CA TRP A 57 -9.08 1.43 -0.23
C TRP A 57 -8.55 2.46 -1.22
N LEU A 58 -7.96 1.95 -2.29
CA LEU A 58 -7.52 2.71 -3.46
C LEU A 58 -8.10 2.05 -4.70
N LYS A 59 -8.65 2.85 -5.61
CA LYS A 59 -9.05 2.42 -6.96
C LYS A 59 -8.18 3.10 -8.01
N GLN A 60 -7.70 2.32 -8.96
CA GLN A 60 -6.89 2.77 -10.08
C GLN A 60 -7.49 2.25 -11.39
N LYS A 61 -7.37 3.06 -12.46
CA LYS A 61 -7.98 2.77 -13.78
C LYS A 61 -7.61 1.41 -14.36
N LYS A 62 -6.39 0.96 -14.09
CA LYS A 62 -5.82 -0.28 -14.60
C LYS A 62 -4.86 -0.85 -13.58
N LYS A 63 -4.66 -2.17 -13.64
CA LYS A 63 -3.58 -2.84 -12.91
C LYS A 63 -2.22 -2.31 -13.37
N THR A 64 -1.31 -2.12 -12.41
CA THR A 64 0.04 -1.57 -12.65
C THR A 64 1.09 -2.52 -12.10
N GLU A 65 2.25 -2.58 -12.75
CA GLU A 65 3.44 -3.25 -12.23
C GLU A 65 4.53 -2.22 -11.98
N HIS A 66 5.18 -2.30 -10.81
CA HIS A 66 6.26 -1.42 -10.42
C HIS A 66 7.49 -2.24 -10.04
N TYR A 67 8.65 -1.82 -10.51
CA TYR A 67 9.92 -2.44 -10.19
C TYR A 67 10.68 -1.60 -9.16
N PHE A 68 10.68 -2.07 -7.91
CA PHE A 68 11.47 -1.47 -6.83
C PHE A 68 12.94 -1.82 -7.02
N LYS A 69 13.68 -0.96 -7.74
CA LYS A 69 15.09 -1.16 -8.10
C LYS A 69 15.97 -1.46 -6.88
N LYS A 70 15.77 -0.72 -5.78
CA LYS A 70 16.58 -0.82 -4.54
C LYS A 70 16.49 -2.19 -3.86
N ILE A 71 15.47 -2.99 -4.14
CA ILE A 71 15.28 -4.34 -3.58
C ILE A 71 15.20 -5.44 -4.65
N GLY A 72 15.30 -5.07 -5.93
CA GLY A 72 15.21 -6.00 -7.06
C GLY A 72 13.87 -6.74 -7.14
N LYS A 73 12.75 -6.10 -6.79
CA LYS A 73 11.42 -6.74 -6.77
C LYS A 73 10.45 -6.10 -7.74
N MET A 74 9.77 -6.95 -8.50
CA MET A 74 8.61 -6.57 -9.31
C MET A 74 7.35 -6.81 -8.49
N VAL A 75 6.52 -5.78 -8.36
CA VAL A 75 5.30 -5.80 -7.58
C VAL A 75 4.15 -5.36 -8.46
N GLN A 76 3.03 -6.05 -8.35
CA GLN A 76 1.82 -5.83 -9.10
C GLN A 76 0.72 -5.32 -8.17
N TYR A 77 0.01 -4.32 -8.64
CA TYR A 77 -1.06 -3.61 -7.97
C TYR A 77 -2.33 -3.73 -8.80
N GLY A 78 -3.37 -4.32 -8.24
CA GLY A 78 -4.68 -4.50 -8.87
C GLY A 78 -5.45 -3.19 -9.02
N THR A 79 -6.58 -3.23 -9.70
CA THR A 79 -7.46 -2.05 -9.88
C THR A 79 -8.12 -1.60 -8.59
N GLU A 80 -8.24 -2.48 -7.60
CA GLU A 80 -8.66 -2.14 -6.24
C GLU A 80 -7.67 -2.76 -5.24
N ILE A 81 -7.18 -1.93 -4.34
CA ILE A 81 -6.31 -2.30 -3.21
C ILE A 81 -7.08 -1.97 -1.95
N THR A 82 -7.13 -2.90 -1.00
CA THR A 82 -7.76 -2.64 0.31
C THR A 82 -6.86 -3.13 1.43
N ALA A 83 -6.94 -2.48 2.58
CA ALA A 83 -6.26 -2.93 3.79
C ALA A 83 -6.92 -2.34 5.04
N TYR A 84 -6.41 -2.77 6.19
CA TYR A 84 -6.58 -2.06 7.45
C TYR A 84 -5.23 -1.48 7.84
N VAL A 85 -5.19 -0.18 8.07
CA VAL A 85 -3.99 0.53 8.51
C VAL A 85 -4.07 0.83 10.00
N GLU A 86 -2.93 0.68 10.66
CA GLU A 86 -2.67 1.09 12.03
C GLU A 86 -1.23 1.61 12.11
N GLN A 87 -0.83 2.16 13.26
CA GLN A 87 0.52 2.71 13.42
C GLN A 87 1.58 1.68 13.01
N ASN A 88 2.42 2.07 12.05
CA ASN A 88 3.53 1.32 11.47
C ASN A 88 3.13 0.02 10.77
N LYS A 89 1.84 -0.19 10.44
CA LYS A 89 1.37 -1.48 9.96
C LYS A 89 0.15 -1.39 9.03
N MET A 90 0.15 -2.26 8.03
CA MET A 90 -0.95 -2.49 7.11
C MET A 90 -1.25 -3.99 7.09
N LYS A 91 -2.48 -4.39 7.40
CA LYS A 91 -2.91 -5.80 7.51
C LYS A 91 -4.10 -6.10 6.64
N LYS A 92 -4.30 -7.39 6.35
CA LYS A 92 -5.34 -7.90 5.42
C LYS A 92 -5.25 -7.19 4.07
N LEU A 93 -4.03 -6.91 3.62
CA LEU A 93 -3.77 -6.27 2.34
C LEU A 93 -4.26 -7.16 1.20
N THR A 94 -5.01 -6.57 0.27
CA THR A 94 -5.47 -7.22 -0.95
C THR A 94 -5.03 -6.40 -2.17
N GLY A 95 -5.07 -7.01 -3.35
CA GLY A 95 -4.70 -6.32 -4.59
C GLY A 95 -3.19 -6.15 -4.81
N VAL A 96 -2.32 -6.59 -3.89
CA VAL A 96 -0.86 -6.48 -4.03
C VAL A 96 -0.20 -7.85 -4.14
N LYS A 97 0.63 -8.04 -5.18
CA LYS A 97 1.40 -9.26 -5.40
C LYS A 97 2.86 -8.96 -5.68
N SER A 98 3.77 -9.69 -5.05
CA SER A 98 5.21 -9.62 -5.37
C SER A 98 5.60 -10.80 -6.27
N LYS A 99 6.49 -10.55 -7.23
CA LYS A 99 7.04 -11.60 -8.09
C LYS A 99 8.18 -12.32 -7.37
N GLU A 100 8.02 -13.62 -7.20
CA GLU A 100 9.03 -14.52 -6.64
C GLU A 100 9.34 -15.60 -7.69
N LEU A 101 10.54 -15.54 -8.27
CA LEU A 101 10.94 -16.34 -9.42
C LEU A 101 9.93 -16.20 -10.57
N LEU A 102 9.17 -17.26 -10.87
CA LEU A 102 8.16 -17.31 -11.93
C LEU A 102 6.73 -17.11 -11.41
N LEU A 103 6.51 -16.97 -10.10
CA LEU A 103 5.19 -16.92 -9.47
C LEU A 103 4.86 -15.54 -8.90
N TRP A 104 3.58 -15.17 -8.97
CA TRP A 104 3.04 -13.99 -8.30
C TRP A 104 2.46 -14.39 -6.95
N ILE A 105 3.06 -13.89 -5.86
CA ILE A 105 2.68 -14.21 -4.50
C ILE A 105 1.98 -13.01 -3.86
N THR A 106 0.77 -13.22 -3.34
CA THR A 106 -0.02 -12.17 -2.69
C THR A 106 0.62 -11.73 -1.37
N ILE A 107 0.75 -10.42 -1.18
CA ILE A 107 1.18 -9.80 0.07
C ILE A 107 -0.05 -9.52 0.92
N SER A 108 0.00 -9.90 2.20
CA SER A 108 -1.12 -9.82 3.13
C SER A 108 -0.89 -8.83 4.29
N GLU A 109 0.38 -8.51 4.58
CA GLU A 109 0.76 -7.61 5.65
C GLU A 109 2.07 -6.90 5.31
N ILE A 110 2.16 -5.64 5.75
CA ILE A 110 3.36 -4.81 5.73
C ILE A 110 3.50 -4.22 7.14
N SER A 111 4.68 -4.28 7.75
CA SER A 111 4.91 -3.73 9.09
C SER A 111 6.32 -3.17 9.29
N ILE A 112 6.45 -2.24 10.22
CA ILE A 112 7.72 -1.79 10.78
C ILE A 112 7.63 -2.09 12.28
N ASP A 113 8.19 -3.22 12.70
CA ASP A 113 8.09 -3.68 14.09
C ASP A 113 8.97 -2.84 15.04
N ASP A 114 10.14 -2.41 14.56
CA ASP A 114 11.05 -1.50 15.25
C ASP A 114 11.39 -0.32 14.33
N PRO A 115 10.82 0.88 14.57
CA PRO A 115 11.12 2.08 13.78
C PRO A 115 12.60 2.47 13.75
N SER A 116 13.37 2.12 14.79
CA SER A 116 14.80 2.43 14.86
C SER A 116 15.66 1.52 13.99
N SER A 117 15.12 0.36 13.59
CA SER A 117 15.83 -0.63 12.77
C SER A 117 16.07 -0.19 11.32
N GLY A 118 15.31 0.80 10.83
CA GLY A 118 15.31 1.21 9.43
C GLY A 118 14.83 0.11 8.47
N LYS A 119 14.06 -0.87 8.96
CA LYS A 119 13.55 -2.00 8.18
C LYS A 119 12.03 -2.04 8.15
N ILE A 120 11.52 -2.45 7.00
CA ILE A 120 10.12 -2.74 6.75
C ILE A 120 9.98 -4.21 6.35
N TYR A 121 9.00 -4.89 6.93
CA TYR A 121 8.71 -6.30 6.73
C TYR A 121 7.45 -6.48 5.89
N PHE A 122 7.50 -7.44 4.97
CA PHE A 122 6.39 -7.81 4.09
C PHE A 122 6.09 -9.29 4.28
N LYS A 123 4.83 -9.64 4.54
CA LYS A 123 4.37 -11.01 4.75
C LYS A 123 3.40 -11.43 3.65
N SER A 124 3.70 -12.55 3.00
CA SER A 124 2.80 -13.17 2.04
C SER A 124 1.65 -13.92 2.71
N VAL A 125 0.60 -14.22 1.93
CA VAL A 125 -0.49 -15.12 2.33
C VAL A 125 -0.02 -16.54 2.67
N THR A 126 1.19 -16.94 2.24
CA THR A 126 1.79 -18.23 2.58
C THR A 126 2.53 -18.20 3.93
N GLY A 127 2.53 -17.06 4.63
CA GLY A 127 3.21 -16.88 5.91
C GLY A 127 4.71 -16.58 5.80
N ILE A 128 5.27 -16.59 4.59
CA ILE A 128 6.67 -16.24 4.33
C ILE A 128 6.77 -14.71 4.29
N GLY A 129 7.79 -14.15 4.93
CA GLY A 129 8.05 -12.72 4.80
C GLY A 129 9.51 -12.36 4.63
N LYS A 130 9.72 -11.11 4.22
CA LYS A 130 11.03 -10.55 3.92
C LYS A 130 11.11 -9.13 4.46
N SER A 131 12.27 -8.78 5.00
CA SER A 131 12.58 -7.41 5.42
C SER A 131 13.45 -6.71 4.40
N PHE A 132 13.22 -5.42 4.23
CA PHE A 132 13.96 -4.54 3.34
C PHE A 132 14.24 -3.21 4.05
N PRO A 133 15.24 -2.42 3.60
CA PRO A 133 15.44 -1.07 4.10
C PRO A 133 14.21 -0.18 3.84
N THR A 134 13.76 0.61 4.81
CA THR A 134 12.65 1.57 4.63
C THR A 134 12.95 2.58 3.52
N SER A 135 14.21 3.02 3.41
CA SER A 135 14.73 3.91 2.37
C SER A 135 14.56 3.38 0.94
N ALA A 136 14.25 2.09 0.76
CA ALA A 136 13.91 1.52 -0.52
C ALA A 136 12.52 1.90 -1.04
N PHE A 137 11.66 2.42 -0.15
CA PHE A 137 10.26 2.77 -0.41
C PHE A 137 9.97 4.23 -0.11
N GLU A 138 11.01 5.06 0.05
CA GLU A 138 10.83 6.50 0.08
C GLU A 138 10.71 7.05 -1.33
N ILE A 139 9.99 8.17 -1.46
CA ILE A 139 9.91 8.90 -2.72
C ILE A 139 11.32 9.38 -3.05
N GLU A 140 11.80 9.06 -4.25
CA GLU A 140 13.02 9.66 -4.76
C GLU A 140 12.75 11.17 -4.92
N GLU A 141 13.34 12.02 -4.08
CA GLU A 141 13.39 13.45 -4.36
C GLU A 141 14.09 13.59 -5.69
N ASN A 142 13.35 14.00 -6.72
CA ASN A 142 13.89 14.25 -8.04
C ASN A 142 14.97 15.33 -7.93
N GLY A 143 16.23 14.92 -7.82
CA GLY A 143 17.33 15.71 -8.34
C GLY A 143 17.10 15.81 -9.85
N ASN A 144 16.89 17.05 -10.32
CA ASN A 144 16.83 17.43 -11.72
C ASN A 144 17.60 16.46 -12.65
N LYS A 145 16.88 15.87 -13.61
CA LYS A 145 17.44 15.42 -14.87
C LYS A 145 16.58 15.93 -16.01
#